data_AF-A0A397V7F2-F1
#
_entry.id   AF-A0A397V7F2-F1
#
_cell.length_a   1.000
_cell.length_b   1.000
_cell.length_c   1.000
_cell.angle_alpha   90.00
_cell.angle_beta   90.00
_cell.angle_gamma   90.00
#
_symmetry.space_group_name_H-M   'P 1'
#
loop_
_entity.id
_entity.type
_entity.pdbx_description
1 polymer ?
#
loop_
_entity_poly.entity_id
_entity_poly.type
_entity_poly.pdbx_seq_one_letter_code
_entity_poly.pdbx_strand_id
1 'polypeptide(L)'
;MGDIELVLPTAWDIEDKSPFIDIDSNGLKVSYTDPDDYKAVIVRANNPVPSECGIFYFEIKIINKGKNGMIGIGYCTKQSDKKIDDSNYINNMLMPGQENESWGCGYHGDDGYSFCSGSGGPYGESYTTGDIIGCYLNFISNIVFYTKNGINLGIACHLYSNFKGILYPCVGFRSQGGSIEVNFSNENFKYSAITNEDISEKSKNALTLKYQEKYYFIMGGYENMLVNLIDELTKSLKKEPNNAFELIY
;
A
#
# COMPACT_ATOMS: atom_id res chain seq x y z
N MET A 1 -26.90 -0.14 -15.71
CA MET A 1 -25.64 -0.75 -15.24
C MET A 1 -25.46 -0.27 -13.83
N GLY A 2 -25.45 -1.17 -12.84
CA GLY A 2 -25.20 -0.76 -11.46
C GLY A 2 -23.75 -0.34 -11.30
N ASP A 3 -23.49 0.72 -10.55
CA ASP A 3 -22.15 1.14 -10.21
C ASP A 3 -21.43 0.01 -9.48
N ILE A 4 -20.26 -0.40 -9.97
CA ILE A 4 -19.42 -1.37 -9.30
C ILE A 4 -18.77 -0.64 -8.12
N GLU A 5 -19.19 -0.99 -6.90
CA GLU A 5 -18.60 -0.46 -5.69
C GLU A 5 -17.15 -0.97 -5.55
N LEU A 6 -16.19 -0.05 -5.54
CA LEU A 6 -14.77 -0.37 -5.32
C LEU A 6 -14.56 -0.65 -3.84
N VAL A 7 -14.38 -1.93 -3.50
CA VAL A 7 -14.10 -2.35 -2.12
C VAL A 7 -12.59 -2.31 -1.87
N LEU A 8 -12.17 -1.43 -0.96
CA LEU A 8 -10.76 -1.28 -0.58
C LEU A 8 -10.37 -2.24 0.56
N PRO A 9 -9.06 -2.54 0.70
CA PRO A 9 -8.54 -3.15 1.91
C PRO A 9 -8.75 -2.22 3.12
N THR A 10 -9.36 -2.74 4.19
CA THR A 10 -9.65 -1.96 5.40
C THR A 10 -9.16 -2.62 6.69
N ALA A 11 -8.86 -3.91 6.65
CA ALA A 11 -8.42 -4.73 7.77
C ALA A 11 -7.66 -5.97 7.26
N TRP A 12 -6.99 -6.67 8.15
CA TRP A 12 -6.49 -8.02 7.91
C TRP A 12 -7.65 -9.02 7.79
N ASP A 13 -7.48 -10.03 6.95
CA ASP A 13 -8.45 -11.12 6.80
C ASP A 13 -8.42 -12.02 8.04
N ILE A 14 -9.50 -12.00 8.81
CA ILE A 14 -9.61 -12.78 10.05
C ILE A 14 -9.96 -14.25 9.79
N GLU A 15 -10.49 -14.56 8.61
CA GLU A 15 -10.90 -15.90 8.21
C GLU A 15 -9.75 -16.63 7.49
N ASP A 16 -8.97 -15.91 6.65
CA ASP A 16 -7.77 -16.42 5.97
C ASP A 16 -6.50 -16.17 6.79
N LYS A 17 -6.37 -16.85 7.93
CA LYS A 17 -5.18 -16.74 8.80
C LYS A 17 -4.67 -18.08 9.32
N SER A 18 -3.35 -18.13 9.57
CA SER A 18 -2.71 -19.23 10.28
C SER A 18 -3.22 -19.35 11.73
N PRO A 19 -3.24 -20.56 12.34
CA PRO A 19 -3.51 -20.72 13.77
C PRO A 19 -2.47 -20.03 14.67
N PHE A 20 -1.29 -19.70 14.13
CA PHE A 20 -0.23 -18.97 14.84
C PHE A 20 -0.28 -17.45 14.68
N ILE A 21 -1.42 -16.96 14.19
CA ILE A 21 -1.68 -15.56 14.00
C ILE A 21 -2.92 -15.18 14.81
N ASP A 22 -2.71 -14.26 15.74
CA ASP A 22 -3.79 -13.59 16.47
C ASP A 22 -4.03 -12.22 15.86
N ILE A 23 -5.28 -11.98 15.48
CA ILE A 23 -5.74 -10.71 14.93
C ILE A 23 -6.75 -10.13 15.91
N ASP A 24 -6.65 -8.84 16.22
CA ASP A 24 -7.60 -8.18 17.11
C ASP A 24 -8.99 -8.07 16.49
N SER A 25 -10.00 -7.73 17.30
CA SER A 25 -11.39 -7.67 16.85
C SER A 25 -11.65 -6.64 15.75
N ASN A 26 -10.78 -5.63 15.62
CA ASN A 26 -10.87 -4.60 14.59
C ASN A 26 -10.13 -5.00 13.31
N GLY A 27 -9.37 -6.09 13.32
CA GLY A 27 -8.59 -6.54 12.19
C GLY A 27 -7.38 -5.66 11.87
N LEU A 28 -6.91 -4.84 12.81
CA LEU A 28 -5.80 -3.90 12.57
C LEU A 28 -4.48 -4.35 13.19
N LYS A 29 -4.54 -5.11 14.28
CA LYS A 29 -3.36 -5.61 14.99
C LYS A 29 -3.16 -7.09 14.72
N VAL A 30 -1.92 -7.46 14.46
CA VAL A 30 -1.50 -8.84 14.22
C VAL A 30 -0.38 -9.18 15.18
N SER A 31 -0.49 -10.34 15.84
CA SER A 31 0.55 -10.91 16.69
C SER A 31 0.90 -12.32 16.21
N TYR A 32 2.19 -12.57 16.05
CA TYR A 32 2.73 -13.89 15.74
C TYR A 32 2.99 -14.67 17.02
N THR A 33 2.30 -15.82 17.14
CA THR A 33 2.25 -16.62 18.36
C THR A 33 2.92 -17.98 18.22
N ASP A 34 3.48 -18.31 17.06
CA ASP A 34 4.24 -19.56 16.88
C ASP A 34 5.46 -19.54 17.83
N PRO A 35 5.66 -20.60 18.63
CA PRO A 35 6.88 -20.73 19.42
C PRO A 35 8.14 -20.93 18.57
N ASP A 36 8.00 -21.38 17.31
CA ASP A 36 9.10 -21.69 16.40
C ASP A 36 9.28 -20.64 15.29
N ASP A 37 10.53 -20.43 14.85
CA ASP A 37 10.91 -19.50 13.76
C ASP A 37 11.25 -20.21 12.43
N TYR A 38 11.03 -21.52 12.37
CA TYR A 38 11.33 -22.33 11.19
C TYR A 38 10.37 -22.08 10.03
N LYS A 39 9.12 -21.69 10.29
CA LYS A 39 8.08 -21.52 9.27
C LYS A 39 7.68 -20.05 9.16
N ALA A 40 7.51 -19.57 7.93
CA ALA A 40 6.87 -18.28 7.73
C ALA A 40 5.36 -18.44 7.76
N VAL A 41 4.67 -17.38 8.19
CA VAL A 41 3.23 -17.23 8.00
C VAL A 41 2.97 -15.91 7.28
N ILE A 42 2.02 -15.89 6.35
CA ILE A 42 1.57 -14.67 5.67
C ILE A 42 0.17 -14.35 6.15
N VAL A 43 -0.07 -13.07 6.42
CA VAL A 43 -1.39 -12.48 6.65
C VAL A 43 -1.68 -11.52 5.50
N ARG A 44 -2.88 -11.59 4.94
CA ARG A 44 -3.37 -10.74 3.84
C ARG A 44 -4.49 -9.84 4.33
N ALA A 45 -4.68 -8.71 3.66
CA ALA A 45 -5.85 -7.88 3.90
C ALA A 45 -7.14 -8.59 3.46
N ASN A 46 -8.28 -8.16 4.02
CA ASN A 46 -9.61 -8.69 3.75
C ASN A 46 -10.05 -8.52 2.29
N ASN A 47 -9.55 -7.49 1.61
CA ASN A 47 -9.82 -7.20 0.21
C ASN A 47 -8.51 -6.98 -0.55
N PRO A 48 -8.48 -7.27 -1.87
CA PRO A 48 -7.36 -6.87 -2.70
C PRO A 48 -7.34 -5.37 -2.93
N VAL A 49 -6.22 -4.85 -3.41
CA VAL A 49 -6.14 -3.49 -3.95
C VAL A 49 -6.80 -3.48 -5.33
N PRO A 50 -7.88 -2.72 -5.55
CA PRO A 50 -8.43 -2.53 -6.88
C PRO A 50 -7.43 -1.80 -7.77
N SER A 51 -7.16 -2.34 -8.95
CA SER A 51 -6.24 -1.72 -9.92
C SER A 51 -6.72 -0.33 -10.38
N GLU A 52 -8.03 -0.12 -10.31
CA GLU A 52 -8.76 1.08 -10.63
C GLU A 52 -8.40 2.25 -9.73
N CYS A 53 -7.84 2.02 -8.53
CA CYS A 53 -7.38 3.09 -7.65
C CYS A 53 -6.18 3.86 -8.23
N GLY A 54 -5.43 3.25 -9.16
CA GLY A 54 -4.21 3.79 -9.73
C GLY A 54 -3.04 3.77 -8.75
N ILE A 55 -3.21 4.34 -7.56
CA ILE A 55 -2.24 4.38 -6.47
C ILE A 55 -2.90 3.86 -5.18
N PHE A 56 -2.17 3.08 -4.41
CA PHE A 56 -2.56 2.62 -3.08
C PHE A 56 -1.40 2.76 -2.10
N TYR A 57 -1.73 3.13 -0.86
CA TYR A 57 -0.76 3.32 0.21
C TYR A 57 -1.33 2.88 1.54
N PHE A 58 -0.51 2.20 2.34
CA PHE A 58 -0.81 1.86 3.72
C PHE A 58 0.47 1.92 4.56
N GLU A 59 0.32 2.09 5.87
CA GLU A 59 1.44 2.08 6.82
C GLU A 59 1.30 0.94 7.83
N ILE A 60 2.44 0.41 8.25
CA ILE A 60 2.57 -0.63 9.27
C ILE A 60 3.48 -0.10 10.37
N LYS A 61 2.95 -0.05 11.57
CA LYS A 61 3.74 0.20 12.77
C LYS A 61 4.24 -1.12 13.34
N ILE A 62 5.55 -1.21 13.58
CA ILE A 62 6.13 -2.36 14.27
C ILE A 62 5.90 -2.19 15.78
N ILE A 63 4.94 -2.92 16.34
CA ILE A 63 4.63 -2.88 17.78
C ILE A 63 5.68 -3.62 18.58
N ASN A 64 6.11 -4.78 18.09
CA ASN A 64 7.23 -5.54 18.63
C ASN A 64 7.93 -6.26 17.48
N LYS A 65 9.23 -6.06 17.30
CA LYS A 65 10.00 -6.79 16.29
C LYS A 65 10.14 -8.28 16.59
N GLY A 66 9.84 -8.72 17.81
CA GLY A 66 10.06 -10.08 18.26
C GLY A 66 11.55 -10.43 18.38
N LYS A 67 11.84 -11.73 18.41
CA LYS A 67 13.18 -12.26 18.69
C LYS A 67 14.24 -11.90 17.63
N ASN A 68 13.94 -12.08 16.34
CA ASN A 68 14.93 -11.95 15.26
C ASN A 68 14.63 -10.79 14.30
N GLY A 69 13.43 -10.20 14.34
CA GLY A 69 13.05 -9.08 13.47
C GLY A 69 12.64 -9.47 12.06
N MET A 70 12.53 -10.77 11.75
CA MET A 70 12.07 -11.29 10.46
C MET A 70 10.56 -11.05 10.29
N ILE A 71 10.23 -9.81 9.98
CA ILE A 71 8.92 -9.32 9.59
C ILE A 71 9.09 -8.76 8.18
N GLY A 72 8.26 -9.19 7.24
CA GLY A 72 8.33 -8.77 5.84
C GLY A 72 7.03 -8.10 5.47
N ILE A 73 7.08 -6.93 4.84
CA ILE A 73 5.88 -6.13 4.55
C ILE A 73 5.84 -5.83 3.06
N GLY A 74 4.69 -6.00 2.42
CA GLY A 74 4.51 -5.60 1.04
C GLY A 74 3.20 -6.05 0.43
N TYR A 75 3.29 -6.63 -0.77
CA TYR A 75 2.15 -7.06 -1.56
C TYR A 75 2.34 -8.50 -2.03
N CYS A 76 1.29 -9.31 -1.96
CA CYS A 76 1.30 -10.66 -2.52
C CYS A 76 -0.03 -10.97 -3.21
N THR A 77 0.00 -12.00 -4.06
CA THR A 77 -1.23 -12.60 -4.57
C THR A 77 -1.82 -13.56 -3.52
N LYS A 78 -3.12 -13.85 -3.62
CA LYS A 78 -3.62 -15.12 -3.07
C LYS A 78 -2.93 -16.20 -3.90
N GLN A 79 -2.15 -17.06 -3.26
CA GLN A 79 -1.76 -18.31 -3.89
C GLN A 79 -3.05 -19.01 -4.28
N SER A 80 -3.35 -19.05 -5.58
CA SER A 80 -4.51 -19.78 -6.07
C SER A 80 -4.41 -21.20 -5.53
N ASP A 81 -5.56 -21.76 -5.14
CA ASP A 81 -5.85 -23.13 -4.73
C ASP A 81 -5.26 -24.21 -5.67
N LYS A 82 -3.95 -24.22 -5.90
CA LYS A 82 -3.29 -25.43 -6.34
C LYS A 82 -3.43 -26.37 -5.15
N LYS A 83 -4.34 -27.33 -5.28
CA LYS A 83 -4.21 -28.63 -4.61
C LYS A 83 -2.85 -29.20 -5.03
N ILE A 84 -1.80 -28.78 -4.38
CA ILE A 84 -0.50 -29.42 -4.50
C ILE A 84 -0.52 -30.51 -3.44
N ASP A 85 -0.34 -31.74 -3.90
CA ASP A 85 -0.15 -32.97 -3.15
C ASP A 85 1.13 -32.95 -2.29
N ASP A 86 1.39 -31.88 -1.56
CA ASP A 86 2.65 -31.74 -0.83
C ASP A 86 2.39 -31.23 0.59
N SER A 87 2.40 -32.19 1.51
CA SER A 87 2.70 -32.01 2.93
C SER A 87 4.00 -31.21 3.17
N ASN A 88 4.79 -30.93 2.13
CA ASN A 88 5.96 -30.06 2.15
C ASN A 88 5.64 -28.56 2.04
N TYR A 89 4.49 -28.13 1.52
CA TYR A 89 4.21 -26.71 1.29
C TYR A 89 3.84 -25.94 2.56
N ILE A 90 3.04 -26.55 3.44
CA ILE A 90 2.73 -25.99 4.78
C ILE A 90 4.02 -25.85 5.62
N ASN A 91 5.08 -26.58 5.26
CA ASN A 91 6.37 -26.50 5.91
C ASN A 91 7.33 -25.45 5.30
N ASN A 92 7.01 -24.89 4.12
CA ASN A 92 7.89 -24.03 3.34
C ASN A 92 7.24 -22.70 2.90
N MET A 93 6.24 -22.19 3.63
CA MET A 93 5.72 -20.84 3.35
C MET A 93 6.88 -19.84 3.35
N LEU A 94 6.92 -19.00 2.32
CA LEU A 94 7.94 -17.98 2.13
C LEU A 94 7.42 -16.62 2.63
N MET A 95 8.33 -15.71 2.95
CA MET A 95 7.94 -14.35 3.34
C MET A 95 7.58 -13.52 2.09
N PRO A 96 6.87 -12.39 2.24
CA PRO A 96 6.50 -11.53 1.11
C PRO A 96 7.67 -11.25 0.15
N GLY A 97 7.46 -11.51 -1.13
CA GLY A 97 8.45 -11.30 -2.20
C GLY A 97 9.43 -12.44 -2.45
N GLN A 98 9.53 -13.45 -1.58
CA GLN A 98 10.43 -14.60 -1.78
C GLN A 98 9.87 -15.68 -2.72
N GLU A 99 8.58 -15.63 -3.04
CA GLU A 99 7.87 -16.54 -3.94
C GLU A 99 8.36 -16.41 -5.39
N ASN A 100 8.78 -17.50 -6.05
CA ASN A 100 9.20 -17.46 -7.47
C ASN A 100 8.03 -17.59 -8.46
N GLU A 101 6.96 -18.29 -8.07
CA GLU A 101 5.90 -18.71 -9.02
C GLU A 101 4.79 -17.66 -9.19
N SER A 102 4.62 -16.79 -8.20
CA SER A 102 3.60 -15.75 -8.21
C SER A 102 4.25 -14.40 -7.95
N TRP A 103 3.67 -13.34 -8.50
CA TRP A 103 4.21 -12.02 -8.24
C TRP A 103 3.96 -11.64 -6.79
N GLY A 104 4.99 -11.12 -6.14
CA GLY A 104 4.92 -10.52 -4.83
C GLY A 104 6.14 -9.67 -4.57
N CYS A 105 6.04 -8.76 -3.63
CA CYS A 105 7.16 -7.99 -3.14
C CYS A 105 7.12 -7.83 -1.63
N GLY A 106 8.28 -7.71 -1.00
CA GLY A 106 8.38 -7.47 0.43
C GLY A 106 9.67 -6.79 0.82
N TYR A 107 9.60 -5.86 1.76
CA TYR A 107 10.75 -5.26 2.43
C TYR A 107 10.89 -5.90 3.81
N HIS A 108 12.05 -6.46 4.14
CA HIS A 108 12.26 -7.31 5.32
C HIS A 108 13.02 -6.57 6.42
N GLY A 109 12.57 -6.75 7.67
CA GLY A 109 13.01 -5.95 8.81
C GLY A 109 14.35 -6.34 9.39
N ASP A 110 14.77 -7.60 9.24
CA ASP A 110 16.01 -8.13 9.82
C ASP A 110 17.25 -7.67 9.06
N ASP A 111 17.19 -7.56 7.73
CA ASP A 111 18.32 -7.24 6.86
C ASP A 111 18.15 -5.94 6.05
N GLY A 112 16.93 -5.41 5.96
CA GLY A 112 16.61 -4.25 5.13
C GLY A 112 16.54 -4.56 3.63
N TYR A 113 16.45 -5.84 3.25
CA TYR A 113 16.42 -6.25 1.85
C TYR A 113 15.01 -6.11 1.29
N SER A 114 14.94 -5.85 -0.01
CA SER A 114 13.70 -6.02 -0.76
C SER A 114 13.76 -7.32 -1.55
N PHE A 115 12.66 -8.05 -1.53
CA PHE A 115 12.42 -9.25 -2.32
C PHE A 115 11.30 -8.96 -3.31
N CYS A 116 11.47 -9.38 -4.56
CA CYS A 116 10.47 -9.28 -5.61
C CYS A 116 10.45 -10.58 -6.42
N SER A 117 9.38 -11.33 -6.27
CA SER A 117 9.10 -12.56 -7.01
C SER A 117 10.30 -13.50 -7.07
N GLY A 118 10.96 -13.72 -5.91
CA GLY A 118 12.12 -14.60 -5.80
C GLY A 118 13.49 -13.93 -5.79
N SER A 119 13.57 -12.72 -6.35
CA SER A 119 14.82 -11.98 -6.41
C SER A 119 14.95 -11.08 -5.19
N GLY A 120 16.02 -11.24 -4.41
CA GLY A 120 16.29 -10.45 -3.21
C GLY A 120 17.59 -9.65 -3.32
N GLY A 121 17.63 -8.45 -2.74
CA GLY A 121 18.84 -7.66 -2.63
C GLY A 121 18.75 -6.47 -1.66
N PRO A 122 19.89 -5.83 -1.34
CA PRO A 122 19.94 -4.65 -0.49
C PRO A 122 19.04 -3.54 -1.02
N TYR A 123 18.28 -2.90 -0.13
CA TYR A 123 17.32 -1.87 -0.51
C TYR A 123 17.32 -0.69 0.46
N GLY A 124 17.01 -0.95 1.73
CA GLY A 124 16.95 0.05 2.78
C GLY A 124 17.70 -0.40 4.03
N GLU A 125 17.54 0.35 5.11
CA GLU A 125 18.00 -0.06 6.43
C GLU A 125 17.13 -1.21 6.99
N SER A 126 17.59 -1.93 7.99
CA SER A 126 16.69 -2.75 8.81
C SER A 126 15.67 -1.88 9.56
N TYR A 127 14.61 -2.50 10.07
CA TYR A 127 13.59 -1.81 10.87
C TYR A 127 13.16 -2.64 12.08
N THR A 128 12.69 -1.97 13.13
CA THR A 128 12.49 -2.57 14.45
C THR A 128 11.28 -1.97 15.17
N THR A 129 11.02 -2.42 16.40
CA THR A 129 10.00 -1.89 17.31
C THR A 129 9.99 -0.36 17.31
N GLY A 130 8.83 0.23 17.03
CA GLY A 130 8.60 1.67 16.98
C GLY A 130 8.68 2.28 15.59
N ASP A 131 9.31 1.61 14.62
CA ASP A 131 9.35 2.10 13.23
C ASP A 131 7.98 1.99 12.55
N ILE A 132 7.74 2.90 11.60
CA ILE A 132 6.58 2.90 10.71
C ILE A 132 7.07 2.66 9.28
N ILE A 133 6.60 1.57 8.67
CA ILE A 133 6.91 1.20 7.30
C ILE A 133 5.70 1.45 6.43
N GLY A 134 5.84 2.32 5.44
CA GLY A 134 4.81 2.57 4.44
C GLY A 134 5.05 1.78 3.18
N CYS A 135 3.98 1.41 2.50
CA CYS A 135 3.99 0.58 1.30
C CYS A 135 3.21 1.26 0.19
N TYR A 136 3.91 1.77 -0.81
CA TYR A 136 3.32 2.44 -1.96
C TYR A 136 3.23 1.50 -3.14
N LEU A 137 2.06 1.43 -3.77
CA LEU A 137 1.82 0.71 -5.02
C LEU A 137 1.23 1.66 -6.05
N ASN A 138 1.78 1.66 -7.26
CA ASN A 138 1.26 2.42 -8.38
C ASN A 138 1.11 1.54 -9.61
N PHE A 139 -0.15 1.29 -9.99
CA PHE A 139 -0.54 0.50 -11.16
C PHE A 139 -0.35 1.25 -12.49
N ILE A 140 -0.25 2.58 -12.47
CA ILE A 140 -0.03 3.40 -13.67
C ILE A 140 1.42 3.30 -14.13
N SER A 141 2.36 3.45 -13.20
CA SER A 141 3.80 3.36 -13.48
C SER A 141 4.40 1.98 -13.17
N ASN A 142 3.59 1.03 -12.68
CA ASN A 142 4.01 -0.32 -12.32
C ASN A 142 5.20 -0.34 -11.34
N ILE A 143 5.12 0.44 -10.26
CA ILE A 143 6.18 0.50 -9.24
C ILE A 143 5.64 0.21 -7.84
N VAL A 144 6.53 -0.31 -6.99
CA VAL A 144 6.38 -0.30 -5.54
C VAL A 144 7.61 0.36 -4.92
N PHE A 145 7.37 1.20 -3.93
CA PHE A 145 8.41 1.67 -3.02
C PHE A 145 7.93 1.58 -1.58
N TYR A 146 8.88 1.66 -0.66
CA TYR A 146 8.61 1.71 0.77
C TYR A 146 9.03 3.05 1.35
N THR A 147 8.44 3.40 2.48
CA THR A 147 8.87 4.53 3.30
C THR A 147 9.23 4.03 4.69
N LYS A 148 10.23 4.62 5.34
CA LYS A 148 10.52 4.37 6.77
C LYS A 148 10.38 5.67 7.54
N ASN A 149 9.50 5.68 8.53
CA ASN A 149 9.24 6.84 9.39
C ASN A 149 8.91 8.13 8.61
N GLY A 150 8.19 7.99 7.50
CA GLY A 150 7.81 9.09 6.60
C GLY A 150 8.87 9.49 5.57
N ILE A 151 9.98 8.75 5.46
CA ILE A 151 11.04 9.01 4.46
C ILE A 151 10.95 7.99 3.33
N ASN A 152 10.88 8.45 2.09
CA ASN A 152 10.86 7.61 0.89
C ASN A 152 12.23 6.93 0.66
N LEU A 153 12.21 5.61 0.45
CA LEU A 153 13.42 4.78 0.26
C LEU A 153 13.75 4.50 -1.22
N GLY A 154 12.97 5.04 -2.16
CA GLY A 154 13.11 4.81 -3.59
C GLY A 154 12.46 3.52 -4.07
N ILE A 155 12.46 3.30 -5.39
CA ILE A 155 11.76 2.16 -6.02
C ILE A 155 12.40 0.84 -5.56
N ALA A 156 11.58 -0.05 -5.01
CA ALA A 156 11.98 -1.39 -4.59
C ALA A 156 11.79 -2.42 -5.71
N CYS A 157 10.66 -2.34 -6.42
CA CYS A 157 10.35 -3.29 -7.48
C CYS A 157 9.39 -2.73 -8.53
N HIS A 158 9.28 -3.49 -9.62
CA HIS A 158 8.38 -3.20 -10.73
C HIS A 158 7.36 -4.33 -10.91
N LEU A 159 6.11 -3.96 -11.19
CA LEU A 159 5.13 -4.90 -11.70
C LEU A 159 5.46 -5.22 -13.16
N TYR A 160 5.06 -6.41 -13.64
CA TYR A 160 5.16 -6.74 -15.06
C TYR A 160 4.29 -5.80 -15.90
N SER A 161 4.73 -5.43 -17.11
CA SER A 161 4.04 -4.44 -17.95
C SER A 161 2.58 -4.76 -18.28
N ASN A 162 2.17 -6.02 -18.18
CA ASN A 162 0.80 -6.50 -18.39
C ASN A 162 0.30 -7.28 -17.17
N PHE A 163 0.67 -6.84 -15.96
CA PHE A 163 0.23 -7.48 -14.74
C PHE A 163 -1.31 -7.47 -14.65
N LYS A 164 -1.90 -8.66 -14.53
CA LYS A 164 -3.35 -8.89 -14.38
C LYS A 164 -3.68 -9.62 -13.07
N GLY A 165 -2.71 -9.74 -12.18
CA GLY A 165 -2.90 -10.44 -10.92
C GLY A 165 -3.68 -9.60 -9.92
N ILE A 166 -4.20 -10.26 -8.90
CA ILE A 166 -4.90 -9.63 -7.78
C ILE A 166 -3.89 -9.49 -6.64
N LEU A 167 -3.62 -8.26 -6.21
CA LEU A 167 -2.66 -7.98 -5.13
C LEU A 167 -3.37 -7.63 -3.83
N TYR A 168 -2.86 -8.16 -2.74
CA TYR A 168 -3.28 -7.86 -1.38
C TYR A 168 -2.11 -7.21 -0.66
N PRO A 169 -2.35 -6.17 0.15
CA PRO A 169 -1.44 -5.82 1.24
C PRO A 169 -1.19 -7.06 2.09
N CYS A 170 0.07 -7.31 2.44
CA CYS A 170 0.43 -8.47 3.24
C CYS A 170 1.59 -8.22 4.18
N VAL A 171 1.61 -9.00 5.25
CA VAL A 171 2.73 -9.10 6.19
C VAL A 171 3.10 -10.55 6.39
N GLY A 172 4.40 -10.83 6.38
CA GLY A 172 4.97 -12.13 6.74
C GLY A 172 5.62 -12.06 8.11
N PHE A 173 5.54 -13.17 8.85
CA PHE A 173 6.24 -13.34 10.13
C PHE A 173 7.06 -14.61 10.16
N ARG A 174 8.29 -14.48 10.70
CA ARG A 174 9.12 -15.57 11.25
C ARG A 174 9.72 -15.21 12.62
N SER A 175 9.40 -14.03 13.13
CA SER A 175 9.97 -13.52 14.38
C SER A 175 9.04 -13.79 15.55
N GLN A 176 9.38 -14.77 16.40
CA GLN A 176 8.63 -15.10 17.61
C GLN A 176 8.33 -13.85 18.45
N GLY A 177 7.05 -13.66 18.81
CA GLY A 177 6.57 -12.50 19.56
C GLY A 177 6.47 -11.20 18.74
N GLY A 178 6.67 -11.30 17.42
CA GLY A 178 6.50 -10.19 16.49
C GLY A 178 5.05 -9.73 16.46
N SER A 179 4.83 -8.41 16.47
CA SER A 179 3.50 -7.82 16.34
C SER A 179 3.55 -6.49 15.61
N ILE A 180 2.47 -6.21 14.87
CA ILE A 180 2.31 -5.02 14.04
C ILE A 180 0.90 -4.46 14.18
N GLU A 181 0.75 -3.20 13.75
CA GLU A 181 -0.53 -2.53 13.59
C GLU A 181 -0.58 -1.85 12.22
N VAL A 182 -1.66 -2.07 11.47
CA VAL A 182 -1.86 -1.46 10.14
C VAL A 182 -2.72 -0.20 10.21
N ASN A 183 -2.30 0.80 9.44
CA ASN A 183 -3.09 1.96 9.09
C ASN A 183 -3.46 1.88 7.60
N PHE A 184 -4.71 1.49 7.32
CA PHE A 184 -5.32 1.54 5.98
C PHE A 184 -6.05 2.87 5.71
N SER A 185 -5.57 3.99 6.28
CA SER A 185 -6.18 5.34 6.31
C SER A 185 -7.15 5.64 7.47
N ASN A 186 -7.11 4.84 8.54
CA ASN A 186 -7.86 5.13 9.77
C ASN A 186 -7.23 6.28 10.58
N GLU A 187 -5.94 6.54 10.39
CA GLU A 187 -5.19 7.64 10.99
C GLU A 187 -4.39 8.40 9.91
N ASN A 188 -3.91 9.60 10.23
CA ASN A 188 -3.01 10.33 9.34
C ASN A 188 -1.72 9.54 9.11
N PHE A 189 -1.32 9.43 7.85
CA PHE A 189 -0.04 8.81 7.49
C PHE A 189 1.15 9.64 7.98
N LYS A 190 2.24 8.96 8.35
CA LYS A 190 3.52 9.59 8.69
C LYS A 190 4.17 10.18 7.44
N TYR A 191 4.03 9.52 6.30
CA TYR A 191 4.47 10.02 5.01
C TYR A 191 3.50 11.08 4.46
N SER A 192 4.00 12.29 4.27
CA SER A 192 3.20 13.46 3.85
C SER A 192 3.17 13.69 2.34
N ALA A 193 4.07 13.08 1.56
CA ALA A 193 4.26 13.38 0.14
C ALA A 193 3.40 12.56 -0.82
N ILE A 194 2.22 12.09 -0.37
CA ILE A 194 1.25 11.39 -1.24
C ILE A 194 0.73 12.33 -2.37
N THR A 195 1.03 13.63 -2.30
CA THR A 195 0.74 14.63 -3.32
C THR A 195 1.93 14.83 -4.30
N ASN A 196 1.96 14.06 -5.40
CA ASN A 196 2.64 14.30 -6.70
C ASN A 196 4.12 14.76 -6.81
N GLU A 197 4.79 15.25 -5.76
CA GLU A 197 6.16 15.79 -5.85
C GLU A 197 7.23 14.69 -5.80
N ASP A 198 6.94 13.55 -5.16
CA ASP A 198 7.92 12.47 -4.97
C ASP A 198 8.20 11.61 -6.21
N ILE A 199 7.52 11.86 -7.34
CA ILE A 199 7.82 11.25 -8.64
C ILE A 199 8.91 12.06 -9.40
N SER A 200 9.27 13.25 -8.89
CA SER A 200 10.05 14.25 -9.60
C SER A 200 11.37 14.56 -8.87
N GLU A 201 12.43 13.80 -9.17
CA GLU A 201 13.77 14.42 -9.19
C GLU A 201 14.83 13.73 -10.09
N LYS A 202 14.59 12.50 -10.59
CA LYS A 202 15.53 11.84 -11.53
C LYS A 202 15.06 11.69 -12.98
N SER A 203 13.82 12.06 -13.31
CA SER A 203 13.16 11.73 -14.58
C SER A 203 12.79 12.93 -15.46
N LYS A 204 13.17 14.17 -15.07
CA LYS A 204 12.76 15.42 -15.73
C LYS A 204 13.14 15.58 -17.22
N ASN A 205 14.02 14.73 -17.77
CA ASN A 205 14.50 14.91 -19.15
C ASN A 205 13.87 13.98 -20.20
N ALA A 206 13.05 12.99 -19.82
CA ALA A 206 12.51 12.01 -20.80
C ALA A 206 10.97 11.98 -20.92
N LEU A 207 10.22 12.54 -19.97
CA LEU A 207 8.76 12.42 -19.91
C LEU A 207 7.98 13.65 -20.39
N THR A 208 8.65 14.78 -20.60
CA THR A 208 8.03 16.10 -20.88
C THR A 208 7.32 16.20 -22.24
N LEU A 209 7.44 15.21 -23.13
CA LEU A 209 6.84 15.24 -24.47
C LEU A 209 5.61 14.32 -24.66
N LYS A 210 5.16 13.57 -23.64
CA LYS A 210 4.01 12.64 -23.79
C LYS A 210 2.83 12.86 -22.83
N TYR A 211 2.91 13.76 -21.86
CA TYR A 211 1.97 13.82 -20.72
C TYR A 211 0.97 15.00 -20.72
N GLN A 212 0.80 15.71 -21.84
CA GLN A 212 -0.15 16.84 -21.90
C GLN A 212 -1.65 16.44 -21.94
N GLU A 213 -2.04 15.16 -21.89
CA GLU A 213 -3.44 14.77 -22.17
C GLU A 213 -4.19 13.90 -21.13
N LYS A 214 -3.66 13.57 -19.94
CA LYS A 214 -4.40 12.71 -18.98
C LYS A 214 -4.37 13.21 -17.53
N TYR A 215 -5.08 14.32 -17.30
CA TYR A 215 -5.19 15.04 -16.03
C TYR A 215 -6.38 14.66 -15.13
N TYR A 216 -6.90 13.42 -15.21
CA TYR A 216 -8.07 13.03 -14.41
C TYR A 216 -7.82 11.72 -13.67
N PHE A 217 -7.51 11.76 -12.36
CA PHE A 217 -7.92 10.66 -11.47
C PHE A 217 -7.95 10.91 -9.95
N ILE A 218 -7.44 12.01 -9.39
CA ILE A 218 -7.48 12.21 -7.91
C ILE A 218 -8.61 13.16 -7.46
N MET A 219 -9.33 13.82 -8.38
CA MET A 219 -10.30 14.87 -8.03
C MET A 219 -11.77 14.44 -8.00
N GLY A 220 -12.09 13.15 -8.15
CA GLY A 220 -13.48 12.69 -8.32
C GLY A 220 -14.46 13.04 -7.17
N GLY A 221 -13.95 13.26 -5.94
CA GLY A 221 -14.75 13.76 -4.82
C GLY A 221 -14.80 15.29 -4.69
N TYR A 222 -13.74 15.98 -5.13
CA TYR A 222 -13.60 17.43 -4.97
C TYR A 222 -14.12 18.24 -6.17
N GLU A 223 -14.19 17.67 -7.37
CA GLU A 223 -14.75 18.34 -8.54
C GLU A 223 -16.25 18.62 -8.37
N ASN A 224 -17.02 17.64 -7.91
CA ASN A 224 -18.46 17.87 -7.66
C ASN A 224 -18.69 18.88 -6.52
N MET A 225 -17.82 18.87 -5.50
CA MET A 225 -17.90 19.82 -4.39
C MET A 225 -17.50 21.24 -4.83
N LEU A 226 -16.46 21.38 -5.65
CA LEU A 226 -16.00 22.66 -6.21
C LEU A 226 -16.98 23.22 -7.23
N VAL A 227 -17.54 22.38 -8.10
CA VAL A 227 -18.58 22.78 -9.07
C VAL A 227 -19.81 23.28 -8.31
N ASN A 228 -20.26 22.58 -7.28
CA ASN A 228 -21.39 23.03 -6.46
C ASN A 228 -21.09 24.35 -5.73
N LEU A 229 -19.89 24.50 -5.17
CA LEU A 229 -19.47 25.73 -4.47
C LEU A 229 -19.37 26.93 -5.42
N ILE A 230 -18.84 26.72 -6.63
CA ILE A 230 -18.77 27.75 -7.68
C ILE A 230 -20.18 28.13 -8.15
N ASP A 231 -21.09 27.16 -8.29
CA ASP A 231 -22.46 27.42 -8.71
C ASP A 231 -23.25 28.21 -7.65
N GLU A 232 -23.04 27.91 -6.36
CA GLU A 232 -23.60 28.68 -5.24
C GLU A 232 -23.04 30.10 -5.16
N LEU A 233 -21.71 30.26 -5.28
CA LEU A 233 -21.06 31.58 -5.31
C LEU A 233 -21.54 32.41 -6.50
N THR A 234 -21.68 31.79 -7.68
CA THR A 234 -22.16 32.45 -8.90
C THR A 234 -23.62 32.89 -8.77
N LYS A 235 -24.48 32.10 -8.12
CA LYS A 235 -25.87 32.47 -7.81
C LYS A 235 -25.95 33.61 -6.79
N SER A 236 -25.03 33.65 -5.83
CA SER A 236 -24.94 34.72 -4.83
C SER A 236 -24.52 36.05 -5.48
N LEU A 237 -23.49 36.02 -6.34
CA LEU A 237 -23.01 37.19 -7.07
C LEU A 237 -24.02 37.75 -8.08
N LYS A 238 -24.87 36.90 -8.68
CA LYS A 238 -25.95 37.34 -9.59
C LYS A 238 -27.14 37.95 -8.86
N LYS A 239 -27.25 37.82 -7.54
CA LYS A 239 -28.32 38.40 -6.73
C LYS A 239 -28.04 39.81 -6.23
N GLU A 240 -26.83 40.35 -6.42
CA GLU A 240 -26.52 41.76 -6.15
C GLU A 240 -26.51 42.58 -7.46
N PRO A 241 -27.60 43.32 -7.78
CA PRO A 241 -27.55 44.26 -8.88
C PRO A 241 -26.91 45.58 -8.44
N ASN A 242 -25.88 45.99 -9.18
CA ASN A 242 -25.45 47.37 -9.43
C ASN A 242 -25.34 48.33 -8.24
N ASN A 243 -24.15 48.44 -7.64
CA ASN A 243 -23.63 49.75 -7.22
C ASN A 243 -22.55 50.17 -8.20
N ALA A 244 -23.00 50.74 -9.33
CA ALA A 244 -22.13 51.49 -10.22
C ALA A 244 -21.66 52.73 -9.45
N PHE A 245 -20.42 52.72 -8.97
CA PHE A 245 -19.74 53.94 -8.55
C PHE A 245 -19.36 54.71 -9.82
N GLU A 246 -20.12 55.75 -10.09
CA GLU A 246 -19.81 56.80 -11.05
C GLU A 246 -18.46 57.44 -10.63
N LEU A 247 -17.47 57.39 -11.52
CA LEU A 247 -16.16 57.97 -11.33
C LEU A 247 -15.96 59.10 -12.34
N ILE A 248 -15.81 60.31 -11.79
CA ILE A 248 -14.74 61.29 -12.06
C ILE A 248 -15.14 62.68 -12.62
N TYR A 249 -14.66 63.68 -11.85
CA TYR A 249 -14.38 65.12 -12.03
C TYR A 249 -15.52 66.14 -12.13
#